data_AF-A0A955Y200-F1
#
_entry.id   AF-A0A955Y200-F1
#
_cell.length_a   1.000
_cell.length_b   1.000
_cell.length_c   1.000
_cell.angle_alpha   90.00
_cell.angle_beta   90.00
_cell.angle_gamma   90.00
#
_symmetry.space_group_name_H-M   'P 1'
#
loop_
_entity.id
_entity.type
_entity.pdbx_description
1 polymer ?
#
loop_
_entity_poly.entity_id
_entity_poly.type
_entity_poly.pdbx_seq_one_letter_code
_entity_poly.pdbx_strand_id
1 'polypeptide(L)'
;IHKFISRIKAEEEIWNKVCDEIFQLDELVIRDKELRSLSRYVKDVFGVKIVVSAPERVDPLYRALKEFQFSDESLAQARVPASDATRTIEWIETKNYMGERKGSGWQAVKSVVQWWDRAFEIQIQPLVNYYLERDHLTKQSHAAFKERRERIRDRVAQRIPLFGFYRDLLRWL
;
A
#
# COMPACT_ATOMS: atom_id res chain seq x y z
N ILE A 1 15.40 -14.09 2.26
CA ILE A 1 14.98 -12.69 2.09
C ILE A 1 16.23 -11.90 1.72
N HIS A 2 16.16 -10.98 0.75
CA HIS A 2 17.31 -10.17 0.34
C HIS A 2 17.33 -8.80 1.03
N LYS A 3 16.16 -8.18 1.21
CA LYS A 3 16.03 -6.90 1.90
C LYS A 3 14.67 -6.76 2.57
N PHE A 4 14.63 -6.06 3.71
CA PHE A 4 13.41 -5.66 4.41
C PHE A 4 13.42 -4.15 4.55
N ILE A 5 12.31 -3.49 4.20
CA ILE A 5 12.22 -2.03 4.16
C ILE A 5 10.90 -1.62 4.80
N SER A 6 10.94 -0.87 5.89
CA SER A 6 9.76 -0.15 6.39
C SER A 6 9.59 1.14 5.60
N ARG A 7 8.33 1.50 5.32
CA ARG A 7 7.95 2.77 4.70
C ARG A 7 6.80 3.38 5.47
N ILE A 8 6.87 4.69 5.63
CA ILE A 8 5.74 5.52 6.07
C ILE A 8 5.40 6.42 4.88
N LYS A 9 4.13 6.52 4.53
CA LYS A 9 3.71 7.46 3.49
C LYS A 9 3.89 8.89 3.95
N ALA A 10 4.29 9.75 3.02
CA ALA A 10 4.33 11.17 3.30
C ALA A 10 2.93 11.69 3.58
N GLU A 11 2.82 12.66 4.48
CA GLU A 11 1.57 13.24 4.93
C GLU A 11 0.67 13.71 3.77
N GLU A 12 1.24 14.39 2.77
CA GLU A 12 0.52 14.80 1.56
C GLU A 12 -0.07 13.61 0.77
N GLU A 13 0.59 12.45 0.74
CA GLU A 13 0.07 11.25 0.08
C GLU A 13 -1.07 10.58 0.87
N ILE A 14 -1.04 10.70 2.19
CA ILE A 14 -2.10 10.24 3.09
C ILE A 14 -3.34 11.13 2.88
N TRP A 15 -3.16 12.44 2.85
CA TRP A 15 -4.27 13.39 2.68
C TRP A 15 -4.95 13.31 1.33
N ASN A 16 -4.16 13.16 0.26
CA ASN A 16 -4.70 12.93 -1.06
C ASN A 16 -5.58 11.67 -1.11
N LYS A 17 -5.21 10.62 -0.38
CA LYS A 17 -6.04 9.40 -0.28
C LYS A 17 -7.31 9.62 0.52
N VAL A 18 -7.23 10.34 1.63
CA VAL A 18 -8.41 10.72 2.42
C VAL A 18 -9.41 11.50 1.55
N CYS A 19 -8.93 12.49 0.79
CA CYS A 19 -9.76 13.27 -0.12
C CYS A 19 -10.31 12.42 -1.27
N ASP A 20 -9.48 11.58 -1.91
CA ASP A 20 -9.92 10.69 -2.98
C ASP A 20 -11.07 9.77 -2.49
N GLU A 21 -11.00 9.26 -1.26
CA GLU A 21 -12.03 8.41 -0.64
C GLU A 21 -13.31 9.19 -0.25
N ILE A 22 -13.19 10.34 0.45
CA ILE A 22 -14.35 11.16 0.85
C ILE A 22 -15.21 11.52 -0.36
N PHE A 23 -14.56 11.84 -1.47
CA PHE A 23 -15.21 12.31 -2.68
C PHE A 23 -15.37 11.21 -3.74
N GLN A 24 -15.09 9.94 -3.40
CA GLN A 24 -15.25 8.77 -4.28
C GLN A 24 -14.58 8.98 -5.66
N LEU A 25 -13.46 9.69 -5.68
CA LEU A 25 -12.75 10.10 -6.89
C LEU A 25 -12.20 8.87 -7.65
N ASP A 26 -11.99 7.78 -6.92
CA ASP A 26 -11.66 6.47 -7.47
C ASP A 26 -12.80 5.88 -8.33
N GLU A 27 -14.08 6.13 -7.99
CA GLU A 27 -15.24 5.71 -8.80
C GLU A 27 -15.34 6.48 -10.13
N LEU A 28 -14.91 7.75 -10.14
CA LEU A 28 -14.81 8.57 -11.35
C LEU A 28 -13.69 8.12 -12.30
N VAL A 29 -12.65 7.49 -11.78
CA VAL A 29 -11.51 7.00 -12.57
C VAL A 29 -11.68 5.53 -12.99
N ILE A 30 -12.51 4.74 -12.28
CA ILE A 30 -12.59 3.29 -12.45
C ILE A 30 -14.04 2.80 -12.33
N ARG A 31 -14.74 2.74 -13.47
CA ARG A 31 -15.93 1.91 -13.68
C ARG A 31 -15.58 0.40 -13.69
N ASP A 32 -14.78 -0.08 -12.74
CA ASP A 32 -14.25 -1.46 -12.72
C ASP A 32 -13.77 -1.98 -11.35
N LYS A 33 -14.23 -1.44 -10.22
CA LYS A 33 -14.01 -2.07 -8.90
C LYS A 33 -15.27 -2.01 -8.06
N GLU A 34 -15.95 -3.14 -8.00
CA GLU A 34 -17.16 -3.33 -7.23
C GLU A 34 -16.92 -3.11 -5.72
N LEU A 35 -17.63 -2.10 -5.21
CA LEU A 35 -18.32 -1.95 -3.93
C LEU A 35 -17.58 -2.11 -2.57
N ARG A 36 -17.58 -0.96 -1.87
CA ARG A 36 -18.06 -0.70 -0.49
C ARG A 36 -17.46 -1.47 0.70
N SER A 37 -16.75 -0.73 1.54
CA SER A 37 -17.30 -0.29 2.84
C SER A 37 -16.47 0.89 3.37
N LEU A 38 -17.14 2.00 3.69
CA LEU A 38 -16.56 3.08 4.51
C LEU A 38 -16.05 2.48 5.83
N SER A 39 -14.85 2.89 6.27
CA SER A 39 -14.40 2.98 7.68
C SER A 39 -13.04 2.35 7.97
N ARG A 40 -11.95 3.07 7.63
CA ARG A 40 -10.69 3.25 8.43
C ARG A 40 -9.58 3.73 7.49
N TYR A 41 -9.55 5.05 7.33
CA TYR A 41 -8.81 5.82 6.34
C TYR A 41 -7.31 5.48 6.25
N VAL A 42 -6.88 5.10 5.04
CA VAL A 42 -5.50 4.78 4.64
C VAL A 42 -4.91 3.52 5.30
N LYS A 43 -5.27 2.36 4.75
CA LYS A 43 -4.77 1.01 5.14
C LYS A 43 -3.26 0.78 4.88
N ASP A 44 -2.59 1.73 4.23
CA ASP A 44 -1.19 1.62 3.78
C ASP A 44 -0.34 2.85 4.17
N VAL A 45 -0.67 3.52 5.28
CA VAL A 45 0.20 4.55 5.89
C VAL A 45 1.54 3.93 6.25
N PHE A 46 1.49 2.80 6.95
CA PHE A 46 2.63 1.98 7.28
C PHE A 46 2.73 0.84 6.27
N GLY A 47 3.94 0.58 5.79
CA GLY A 47 4.19 -0.49 4.86
C GLY A 47 5.49 -1.20 5.15
N VAL A 48 5.50 -2.50 4.89
CA VAL A 48 6.68 -3.36 4.91
C VAL A 48 6.88 -3.87 3.49
N LYS A 49 8.04 -3.58 2.91
CA LYS A 49 8.46 -4.14 1.62
C LYS A 49 9.54 -5.19 1.86
N ILE A 50 9.27 -6.40 1.40
CA ILE A 50 10.17 -7.55 1.46
C ILE A 50 10.64 -7.87 0.05
N VAL A 51 11.95 -7.77 -0.16
CA VAL A 51 12.58 -8.10 -1.44
C VAL A 51 13.16 -9.51 -1.35
N VAL A 52 12.74 -10.39 -2.26
CA VAL A 52 13.27 -11.75 -2.40
C VAL A 52 14.19 -11.84 -3.61
N SER A 53 15.10 -12.81 -3.62
CA SER A 53 16.13 -12.93 -4.66
C SER A 53 15.54 -13.14 -6.06
N ALA A 54 14.44 -13.88 -6.17
CA ALA A 54 13.84 -14.27 -7.45
C ALA A 54 12.31 -14.42 -7.36
N PRO A 55 11.57 -14.31 -8.48
CA PRO A 55 10.10 -14.38 -8.51
C PRO A 55 9.50 -15.63 -7.84
N GLU A 56 10.12 -16.79 -8.05
CA GLU A 56 9.70 -18.08 -7.48
C GLU A 56 9.79 -18.14 -5.94
N ARG A 57 10.47 -17.17 -5.31
CA ARG A 57 10.57 -17.06 -3.84
C ARG A 57 9.45 -16.24 -3.22
N VAL A 58 8.63 -15.57 -4.03
CA VAL A 58 7.51 -14.73 -3.55
C VAL A 58 6.44 -15.59 -2.88
N ASP A 59 5.93 -16.61 -3.58
CA ASP A 59 4.84 -17.45 -3.08
C ASP A 59 5.21 -18.26 -1.83
N PRO A 60 6.38 -18.94 -1.76
CA PRO A 60 6.79 -19.64 -0.54
C PRO A 60 6.90 -18.71 0.67
N LEU A 61 7.44 -17.51 0.49
CA LEU A 61 7.53 -16.53 1.56
C LEU A 61 6.14 -16.03 1.99
N TYR A 62 5.28 -15.75 1.03
CA TYR A 62 3.90 -15.32 1.31
C TYR A 62 3.14 -16.37 2.13
N ARG A 63 3.25 -17.66 1.78
CA ARG A 63 2.65 -18.76 2.55
C ARG A 63 3.25 -18.87 3.96
N ALA A 64 4.58 -18.81 4.06
CA ALA A 64 5.25 -18.83 5.37
C ALA A 64 4.81 -17.66 6.27
N LEU A 65 4.59 -16.46 5.72
CA LEU A 65 4.09 -15.30 6.48
C LEU A 65 2.64 -15.47 6.90
N LYS A 66 1.81 -16.17 6.13
CA LYS A 66 0.42 -16.48 6.50
C LYS A 66 0.32 -17.46 7.66
N GLU A 67 1.26 -18.39 7.73
CA GLU A 67 1.32 -19.42 8.77
C GLU A 67 2.14 -18.98 9.98
N PHE A 68 2.88 -17.88 9.87
CA PHE A 68 3.75 -17.37 10.92
C PHE A 68 2.94 -16.93 12.14
N GLN A 69 3.42 -17.35 13.32
CA GLN A 69 2.90 -16.92 14.60
C GLN A 69 4.03 -16.33 15.44
N PHE A 70 3.75 -15.20 16.10
CA PHE A 70 4.68 -14.61 17.03
C PHE A 70 4.73 -15.46 18.31
N SER A 71 5.93 -15.78 18.76
CA SER A 71 6.13 -16.43 20.06
C SER A 71 5.90 -15.44 21.20
N ASP A 72 5.44 -15.92 22.34
CA ASP A 72 5.19 -15.07 23.51
C ASP A 72 6.47 -14.37 23.98
N GLU A 73 7.64 -15.00 23.82
CA GLU A 73 8.94 -14.39 24.13
C GLU A 73 9.26 -13.22 23.19
N SER A 74 8.96 -13.36 21.89
CA SER A 74 9.18 -12.31 20.89
C SER A 74 8.27 -11.11 21.14
N LEU A 75 7.02 -11.37 21.53
CA LEU A 75 6.06 -10.33 21.92
C LEU A 75 6.51 -9.61 23.20
N ALA A 76 6.97 -10.36 24.21
CA ALA A 76 7.48 -9.80 25.45
C ALA A 76 8.71 -8.91 25.24
N GLN A 77 9.64 -9.33 24.38
CA GLN A 77 10.80 -8.51 24.00
C GLN A 77 10.41 -7.19 23.33
N ALA A 78 9.34 -7.20 22.52
CA ALA A 78 8.78 -6.02 21.88
C ALA A 78 7.83 -5.21 22.79
N ARG A 79 7.64 -5.62 24.05
CA ARG A 79 6.67 -5.04 25.01
C ARG A 79 5.23 -5.05 24.48
N VAL A 80 4.88 -6.08 23.71
CA VAL A 80 3.53 -6.31 23.18
C VAL A 80 2.85 -7.39 24.03
N PRO A 81 1.62 -7.17 24.53
CA PRO A 81 0.89 -8.20 25.27
C PRO A 81 0.61 -9.42 24.41
N ALA A 82 0.81 -10.63 24.95
CA ALA A 82 0.45 -11.87 24.29
C ALA A 82 -1.08 -12.04 24.29
N SER A 83 -1.66 -12.09 23.09
CA SER A 83 -3.10 -12.24 22.87
C SER A 83 -3.33 -12.84 21.48
N ASP A 84 -4.54 -13.31 21.19
CA ASP A 84 -4.86 -13.85 19.87
C ASP A 84 -4.67 -12.80 18.75
N ALA A 85 -4.93 -11.53 19.06
CA ALA A 85 -4.76 -10.39 18.15
C ALA A 85 -3.30 -10.00 17.88
N THR A 86 -2.36 -10.46 18.71
CA THR A 86 -0.91 -10.15 18.61
C THR A 86 -0.08 -11.37 18.23
N ARG A 87 -0.61 -12.59 18.37
CA ARG A 87 0.07 -13.82 17.95
C ARG A 87 0.03 -14.07 16.46
N THR A 88 -1.00 -13.59 15.75
CA THR A 88 -1.15 -13.82 14.31
C THR A 88 -1.46 -12.52 13.59
N ILE A 89 -1.11 -12.49 12.30
CA ILE A 89 -1.45 -11.40 11.40
C ILE A 89 -2.76 -11.75 10.69
N GLU A 90 -3.74 -10.87 10.78
CA GLU A 90 -5.00 -10.98 10.03
C GLU A 90 -4.80 -10.46 8.60
N TRP A 91 -5.15 -11.27 7.60
CA TRP A 91 -4.98 -10.92 6.18
C TRP A 91 -6.30 -10.42 5.61
N ILE A 92 -6.46 -9.10 5.56
CA ILE A 92 -7.72 -8.45 5.16
C ILE A 92 -7.91 -8.51 3.64
N GLU A 93 -6.90 -8.12 2.87
CA GLU A 93 -7.00 -8.02 1.41
C GLU A 93 -5.66 -8.42 0.80
N THR A 94 -5.67 -9.16 -0.32
CA THR A 94 -4.46 -9.46 -1.08
C THR A 94 -4.68 -9.30 -2.57
N LYS A 95 -3.76 -8.57 -3.21
CA LYS A 95 -3.67 -8.40 -4.65
C LYS A 95 -2.39 -9.05 -5.15
N ASN A 96 -2.55 -10.07 -5.98
CA ASN A 96 -1.43 -10.81 -6.56
C ASN A 96 -1.17 -10.31 -7.99
N TYR A 97 -0.07 -9.61 -8.18
CA TYR A 97 0.40 -9.13 -9.49
C TYR A 97 1.53 -10.00 -10.07
N MET A 98 1.74 -11.19 -9.53
CA MET A 98 2.67 -12.16 -10.11
C MET A 98 2.10 -12.67 -11.43
N GLY A 99 2.91 -12.73 -12.48
CA GLY A 99 2.48 -13.21 -13.80
C GLY A 99 1.65 -12.23 -14.64
N GLU A 100 1.17 -11.12 -14.08
CA GLU A 100 0.55 -10.04 -14.87
C GLU A 100 1.63 -9.38 -15.76
N ARG A 101 1.58 -9.65 -17.07
CA ARG A 101 2.43 -8.96 -18.06
C ARG A 101 1.93 -7.54 -18.30
N LYS A 102 2.07 -6.66 -17.31
CA LYS A 102 2.09 -5.22 -17.57
C LYS A 102 3.36 -4.93 -18.36
N GLY A 103 3.28 -4.04 -19.36
CA GLY A 103 4.42 -3.71 -20.24
C GLY A 103 5.69 -3.22 -19.53
N SER A 104 5.62 -2.98 -18.22
CA SER A 104 6.75 -2.62 -17.35
C SER A 104 7.52 -3.79 -16.74
N GLY A 105 7.03 -5.04 -16.85
CA GLY A 105 7.66 -6.21 -16.22
C GLY A 105 7.58 -6.25 -14.68
N TRP A 106 6.79 -5.36 -14.07
CA TRP A 106 6.64 -5.23 -12.61
C TRP A 106 5.76 -6.34 -12.03
N GLN A 107 6.23 -7.02 -10.98
CA GLN A 107 5.51 -8.13 -10.32
C GLN A 107 5.60 -8.07 -8.79
N ALA A 108 4.49 -8.17 -8.08
CA ALA A 108 4.52 -8.22 -6.61
C ALA A 108 3.23 -8.83 -6.04
N VAL A 109 3.31 -9.34 -4.81
CA VAL A 109 2.12 -9.57 -3.97
C VAL A 109 1.99 -8.39 -3.02
N LYS A 110 0.82 -7.76 -2.98
CA LYS A 110 0.50 -6.67 -2.05
C LYS A 110 -0.67 -7.08 -1.19
N SER A 111 -0.48 -7.06 0.11
CA SER A 111 -1.49 -7.43 1.08
C SER A 111 -1.72 -6.29 2.06
N VAL A 112 -2.98 -5.99 2.34
CA VAL A 112 -3.34 -5.26 3.54
C VAL A 112 -3.54 -6.28 4.64
N VAL A 113 -2.86 -6.05 5.75
CA VAL A 113 -2.96 -6.88 6.94
C VAL A 113 -3.32 -6.05 8.15
N GLN A 114 -3.87 -6.68 9.17
CA GLN A 114 -4.06 -6.11 10.50
C GLN A 114 -3.33 -6.94 11.54
N TRP A 115 -2.62 -6.26 12.42
CA TRP A 115 -1.94 -6.87 13.56
C TRP A 115 -2.17 -5.98 14.77
N TRP A 116 -2.54 -6.58 15.89
CA TRP A 116 -2.94 -5.88 17.11
C TRP A 116 -4.10 -4.90 16.86
N ASP A 117 -3.85 -3.59 16.87
CA ASP A 117 -4.84 -2.53 16.63
C ASP A 117 -4.62 -1.76 15.31
N ARG A 118 -3.65 -2.18 14.47
CA ARG A 118 -3.25 -1.41 13.27
C ARG A 118 -3.27 -2.22 11.99
N ALA A 119 -3.70 -1.54 10.92
CA ALA A 119 -3.57 -2.03 9.56
C ALA A 119 -2.30 -1.48 8.90
N PHE A 120 -1.63 -2.31 8.10
CA PHE A 120 -0.47 -1.92 7.30
C PHE A 120 -0.37 -2.76 6.01
N GLU A 121 0.43 -2.27 5.06
CA GLU A 121 0.70 -2.98 3.80
C GLU A 121 1.92 -3.89 3.95
N ILE A 122 1.80 -5.14 3.50
CA ILE A 122 2.95 -6.00 3.21
C ILE A 122 3.06 -6.14 1.69
N GLN A 123 4.20 -5.72 1.14
CA GLN A 123 4.55 -5.94 -0.26
C GLN A 123 5.72 -6.92 -0.36
N ILE A 124 5.52 -8.02 -1.08
CA ILE A 124 6.57 -8.99 -1.39
C ILE A 124 6.89 -8.87 -2.88
N GLN A 125 8.15 -8.61 -3.22
CA GLN A 125 8.57 -8.44 -4.60
C GLN A 125 9.92 -9.11 -4.88
N PRO A 126 10.17 -9.55 -6.13
CA PRO A 126 11.49 -10.03 -6.53
C PRO A 126 12.50 -8.88 -6.64
N LEU A 127 13.78 -9.22 -6.58
CA LEU A 127 14.89 -8.28 -6.64
C LEU A 127 14.90 -7.47 -7.96
N VAL A 128 14.47 -8.08 -9.06
CA VAL A 128 14.32 -7.40 -10.34
C VAL A 128 13.40 -6.18 -10.24
N ASN A 129 12.30 -6.24 -9.47
CA ASN A 129 11.44 -5.07 -9.25
C ASN A 129 12.17 -3.96 -8.51
N TYR A 130 13.02 -4.29 -7.55
CA TYR A 130 13.76 -3.28 -6.80
C TYR A 130 14.71 -2.50 -7.71
N TYR A 131 15.36 -3.18 -8.65
CA TYR A 131 16.18 -2.52 -9.68
C TYR A 131 15.32 -1.74 -10.67
N LEU A 132 14.21 -2.31 -11.16
CA LEU A 132 13.27 -1.61 -12.04
C LEU A 132 12.70 -0.33 -11.40
N GLU A 133 12.39 -0.36 -10.11
CA GLU A 133 11.93 0.81 -9.35
C GLU A 133 13.04 1.86 -9.25
N ARG A 134 14.29 1.45 -9.04
CA ARG A 134 15.46 2.34 -9.00
C ARG A 134 15.78 2.96 -10.36
N ASP A 135 15.62 2.18 -11.43
CA ASP A 135 15.84 2.60 -12.82
C ASP A 135 14.66 3.41 -13.37
N HIS A 136 13.45 3.25 -12.82
CA HIS A 136 12.31 4.11 -13.12
C HIS A 136 12.29 5.40 -12.29
N LEU A 137 12.92 5.43 -11.12
CA LEU A 137 13.20 6.70 -10.44
C LEU A 137 14.11 7.60 -11.28
N THR A 138 14.90 7.03 -12.20
CA THR A 138 15.64 7.78 -13.22
C THR A 138 14.89 7.98 -14.54
N LYS A 139 13.70 7.37 -14.74
CA LYS A 139 12.86 7.53 -15.95
C LYS A 139 11.36 7.63 -15.65
N GLN A 140 10.82 8.85 -15.77
CA GLN A 140 9.46 9.35 -16.07
C GLN A 140 8.16 8.57 -15.71
N SER A 141 8.10 7.25 -15.51
CA SER A 141 6.81 6.53 -15.44
C SER A 141 6.04 6.72 -14.12
N HIS A 142 6.73 6.70 -12.98
CA HIS A 142 6.12 7.00 -11.67
C HIS A 142 5.73 8.47 -11.55
N ALA A 143 6.58 9.37 -12.09
CA ALA A 143 6.29 10.78 -12.19
C ALA A 143 5.06 11.03 -13.09
N ALA A 144 4.98 10.40 -14.26
CA ALA A 144 3.86 10.53 -15.18
C ALA A 144 2.54 9.97 -14.60
N PHE A 145 2.58 8.87 -13.83
CA PHE A 145 1.39 8.37 -13.15
C PHE A 145 0.93 9.30 -12.02
N LYS A 146 1.89 9.82 -11.22
CA LYS A 146 1.61 10.81 -10.18
C LYS A 146 1.04 12.08 -10.81
N GLU A 147 1.68 12.61 -11.85
CA GLU A 147 1.27 13.79 -12.60
C GLU A 147 -0.13 13.62 -13.21
N ARG A 148 -0.43 12.45 -13.79
CA ARG A 148 -1.77 12.18 -14.34
C ARG A 148 -2.84 12.20 -13.24
N ARG A 149 -2.56 11.64 -12.06
CA ARG A 149 -3.47 11.72 -10.90
C ARG A 149 -3.63 13.15 -10.40
N GLU A 150 -2.54 13.88 -10.23
CA GLU A 150 -2.60 15.29 -9.82
C GLU A 150 -3.44 16.11 -10.80
N ARG A 151 -3.24 15.92 -12.11
CA ARG A 151 -4.02 16.62 -13.15
C ARG A 151 -5.50 16.25 -13.15
N ILE A 152 -5.86 15.04 -12.70
CA ILE A 152 -7.28 14.66 -12.52
C ILE A 152 -7.84 15.37 -11.28
N ARG A 153 -7.10 15.38 -10.17
CA ARG A 153 -7.50 16.09 -8.95
C ARG A 153 -7.67 17.58 -9.17
N ASP A 154 -6.76 18.22 -9.88
CA ASP A 154 -6.88 19.64 -10.22
C ASP A 154 -8.14 19.92 -11.03
N ARG A 155 -8.46 19.04 -11.99
CA ARG A 155 -9.70 19.16 -12.79
C ARG A 155 -10.96 18.92 -11.96
N VAL A 156 -10.90 18.05 -10.95
CA VAL A 156 -12.02 17.84 -10.01
C VAL A 156 -12.14 19.02 -9.04
N ALA A 157 -11.04 19.55 -8.52
CA ALA A 157 -11.04 20.73 -7.65
C ALA A 157 -11.64 21.96 -8.34
N GLN A 158 -11.40 22.13 -9.64
CA GLN A 158 -12.02 23.20 -10.44
C GLN A 158 -13.54 23.04 -10.62
N ARG A 159 -14.07 21.81 -10.54
CA ARG A 159 -15.48 21.49 -10.79
C ARG A 159 -16.29 21.25 -9.53
N ILE A 160 -15.63 20.81 -8.46
CA ILE A 160 -16.18 20.55 -7.14
C ILE A 160 -15.40 21.42 -6.16
N PRO A 161 -15.81 22.69 -5.94
CA PRO A 161 -15.10 23.62 -5.08
C PRO A 161 -14.90 23.09 -3.66
N LEU A 162 -15.81 22.24 -3.16
CA LEU A 162 -15.69 21.58 -1.87
C LEU A 162 -14.50 20.61 -1.83
N PHE A 163 -14.24 19.86 -2.90
CA PHE A 163 -13.04 19.00 -2.98
C PHE A 163 -11.76 19.83 -2.98
N GLY A 164 -11.73 20.93 -3.75
CA GLY A 164 -10.62 21.88 -3.75
C GLY A 164 -10.37 22.48 -2.37
N PHE A 165 -11.42 22.94 -1.71
CA PHE A 165 -11.37 23.48 -0.35
C PHE A 165 -10.81 22.47 0.66
N TYR A 166 -11.25 21.21 0.65
CA TYR A 166 -10.71 20.19 1.55
C TYR A 166 -9.22 19.90 1.30
N ARG A 167 -8.79 19.91 0.03
CA ARG A 167 -7.39 19.75 -0.34
C ARG A 167 -6.52 20.93 0.12
N ASP A 168 -7.06 22.15 0.01
CA ASP A 168 -6.33 23.38 0.34
C ASP A 168 -6.30 23.63 1.85
N LEU A 169 -7.41 23.39 2.56
CA LEU A 169 -7.53 23.52 4.02
C LEU A 169 -6.53 22.63 4.76
N LEU A 170 -6.31 21.40 4.27
CA LEU A 170 -5.41 20.42 4.90
C LEU A 170 -3.94 20.58 4.49
N ARG A 171 -3.61 21.51 3.59
CA ARG A 171 -2.21 21.95 3.34
C ARG A 171 -1.76 23.06 4.30
N TRP A 172 -2.71 23.66 5.02
CA TRP A 172 -2.48 24.78 5.94
C TRP A 172 -2.46 24.33 7.42
N LEU A 173 -2.86 23.09 7.70
CA LEU A 173 -2.65 22.40 8.97
C LEU A 173 -1.33 21.61 8.91
#